data_AF-A0A0F9TB27-F1
#
_entry.id   AF-A0A0F9TB27-F1
#
_cell.length_a   1.000
_cell.length_b   1.000
_cell.length_c   1.000
_cell.angle_alpha   90.00
_cell.angle_beta   90.00
_cell.angle_gamma   90.00
#
_symmetry.space_group_name_H-M   'P 1'
#
loop_
_entity.id
_entity.type
_entity.pdbx_description
1 polymer ?
#
loop_
_entity_poly.entity_id
_entity_poly.type
_entity_poly.pdbx_seq_one_letter_code
_entity_poly.pdbx_strand_id
1 'polypeptide(L)'
;MTVLLRTLTKKSILGFGKFADCKVGDLMKISIKEIEYLVWVYYHMSMISYHNDILIELGIIEDLQIDKPGKEMKNFYRWKIDALSDIDRLYLYSKTKHWKKILHKKISMADHYIFSPKNLTLYNHNK
;
A
#
# COMPACT_ATOMS: atom_id res chain seq x y z
N MET A 1 -26.92 -3.03 16.11
CA MET A 1 -25.74 -3.92 16.11
C MET A 1 -24.51 -3.07 16.31
N THR A 2 -23.84 -3.16 17.45
CA THR A 2 -22.58 -2.46 17.71
C THR A 2 -21.45 -3.26 17.04
N VAL A 3 -20.86 -2.66 16.03
CA VAL A 3 -19.83 -3.27 15.20
C VAL A 3 -18.49 -3.04 15.91
N LEU A 4 -17.97 -4.07 16.60
CA LEU A 4 -16.77 -3.96 17.44
C LEU A 4 -15.49 -4.00 16.57
N LEU A 5 -14.85 -2.85 16.40
CA LEU A 5 -13.53 -2.74 15.78
C LEU A 5 -12.48 -3.39 16.70
N ARG A 6 -11.75 -4.37 16.18
CA ARG A 6 -10.64 -5.01 16.91
C ARG A 6 -9.34 -4.31 16.57
N THR A 7 -8.70 -3.71 17.56
CA THR A 7 -7.38 -3.09 17.43
C THR A 7 -6.30 -4.04 17.93
N LEU A 8 -5.40 -4.45 17.03
CA LEU A 8 -4.32 -5.39 17.33
C LEU A 8 -3.06 -4.67 17.84
N THR A 9 -2.43 -5.26 18.84
CA THR A 9 -1.13 -4.85 19.40
C THR A 9 -0.04 -5.87 19.05
N LYS A 10 1.24 -5.56 19.28
CA LYS A 10 2.35 -6.48 18.95
C LYS A 10 2.24 -7.85 19.62
N LYS A 11 1.67 -7.90 20.82
CA LYS A 11 1.46 -9.14 21.59
C LYS A 11 0.18 -9.90 21.18
N SER A 12 -0.68 -9.27 20.38
CA SER A 12 -1.94 -9.87 19.93
C SER A 12 -1.67 -11.01 18.95
N ILE A 13 -2.35 -12.14 19.15
CA ILE A 13 -2.42 -13.24 18.18
C ILE A 13 -3.39 -12.82 17.08
N LEU A 14 -3.06 -13.09 15.81
CA LEU A 14 -3.90 -12.68 14.68
C LEU A 14 -5.30 -13.30 14.79
N GLY A 15 -5.37 -14.62 15.01
CA GLY A 15 -6.61 -15.39 15.20
C GLY A 15 -7.41 -15.63 13.92
N PHE A 16 -6.84 -15.33 12.75
CA PHE A 16 -7.47 -15.58 11.44
C PHE A 16 -6.42 -15.67 10.32
N GLY A 17 -6.85 -16.17 9.16
CA GLY A 17 -6.03 -16.20 7.95
C GLY A 17 -4.79 -17.09 8.04
N LYS A 18 -3.80 -16.81 7.18
CA LYS A 18 -2.61 -17.66 7.01
C LYS A 18 -1.74 -17.75 8.26
N PHE A 19 -1.73 -16.70 9.08
CA PHE A 19 -0.89 -16.59 10.27
C PHE A 19 -1.74 -16.51 11.54
N ALA A 20 -2.83 -17.27 11.60
CA ALA A 20 -3.80 -17.22 12.68
C ALA A 20 -3.18 -17.41 14.07
N ASP A 21 -2.20 -18.31 14.20
CA ASP A 21 -1.56 -18.65 15.48
C ASP A 21 -0.35 -17.77 15.81
N CYS A 22 0.02 -16.83 14.93
CA CYS A 22 1.18 -15.97 15.12
C CYS A 22 0.82 -14.66 15.81
N LYS A 23 1.78 -14.08 16.55
CA LYS A 23 1.66 -12.73 17.07
C LYS A 23 2.02 -11.70 15.99
N VAL A 24 1.34 -10.56 16.00
CA VAL A 24 1.61 -9.45 15.07
C VAL A 24 3.09 -9.04 15.12
N GLY A 25 3.65 -8.87 16.32
CA GLY A 25 5.04 -8.44 16.49
C GLY A 25 6.07 -9.47 16.06
N ASP A 26 5.71 -10.76 15.99
CA ASP A 26 6.60 -11.79 15.46
C ASP A 26 6.60 -11.76 13.93
N LEU A 27 5.42 -11.59 13.30
CA LEU A 27 5.28 -11.46 11.84
C LEU A 27 6.07 -10.27 11.27
N MET A 28 6.12 -9.16 12.00
CA MET A 28 6.88 -7.96 11.59
C MET A 28 8.40 -8.17 11.56
N LYS A 29 8.91 -9.23 12.19
CA LYS A 29 10.35 -9.54 12.26
C LYS A 29 10.80 -10.59 11.25
N ILE A 30 9.88 -11.29 10.59
CA ILE A 30 10.20 -12.46 9.75
C ILE A 30 10.72 -12.01 8.38
N SER A 31 9.86 -11.39 7.58
CA SER A 31 10.24 -10.91 6.26
C SER A 31 9.25 -9.87 5.74
N ILE A 32 9.62 -9.25 4.61
CA ILE A 32 8.78 -8.29 3.90
C ILE A 32 7.42 -8.88 3.49
N LYS A 33 7.32 -10.20 3.28
CA LYS A 33 6.06 -10.85 2.87
C LYS A 33 5.03 -10.87 4.00
N GLU A 34 5.48 -11.06 5.23
CA GLU A 34 4.62 -11.03 6.42
C GLU A 34 4.21 -9.59 6.72
N ILE A 35 5.10 -8.61 6.51
CA ILE A 35 4.76 -7.18 6.57
C ILE A 35 3.70 -6.84 5.52
N GLU A 36 3.90 -7.23 4.26
CA GLU A 36 2.91 -7.03 3.18
C GLU A 36 1.56 -7.66 3.55
N TYR A 37 1.57 -8.85 4.16
CA TYR A 37 0.35 -9.49 4.64
C TYR A 37 -0.37 -8.66 5.74
N LEU A 38 0.37 -8.13 6.72
CA LEU A 38 -0.21 -7.29 7.77
C LEU A 38 -0.82 -6.01 7.21
N VAL A 39 -0.17 -5.39 6.23
CA VAL A 39 -0.69 -4.20 5.53
C VAL A 39 -1.92 -4.57 4.68
N TRP A 40 -1.90 -5.71 4.01
CA TRP A 40 -3.08 -6.23 3.30
C TRP A 40 -4.27 -6.40 4.26
N VAL A 41 -4.04 -6.98 5.44
CA VAL A 41 -5.08 -7.11 6.49
C VAL A 41 -5.62 -5.74 6.88
N TYR A 42 -4.76 -4.73 7.06
CA TYR A 42 -5.21 -3.37 7.37
C TYR A 42 -6.18 -2.85 6.30
N TYR A 43 -5.85 -2.91 5.01
CA TYR A 43 -6.71 -2.32 3.99
C TYR A 43 -7.91 -3.19 3.58
N HIS A 44 -7.82 -4.50 3.79
CA HIS A 44 -8.81 -5.45 3.29
C HIS A 44 -9.84 -5.86 4.35
N MET A 45 -9.52 -5.76 5.64
CA MET A 45 -10.43 -6.09 6.74
C MET A 45 -11.04 -4.82 7.32
N SER A 46 -12.36 -4.66 7.19
CA SER A 46 -13.07 -3.48 7.71
C SER A 46 -13.00 -3.38 9.23
N MET A 47 -12.94 -4.54 9.90
CA MET A 47 -13.11 -4.69 11.35
C MET A 47 -11.80 -4.90 12.11
N ILE A 48 -10.67 -4.76 11.43
CA ILE A 48 -9.34 -4.85 12.03
C ILE A 48 -8.65 -3.50 11.88
N SER A 49 -8.08 -3.04 12.97
CA SER A 49 -7.09 -1.95 12.98
C SER A 49 -5.86 -2.40 13.77
N TYR A 50 -4.80 -1.59 13.71
CA TYR A 50 -3.61 -1.78 14.50
C TYR A 50 -3.41 -0.57 15.42
N HIS A 51 -2.71 -0.80 16.52
CA HIS A 51 -2.23 0.31 17.34
C HIS A 51 -1.19 1.14 16.56
N ASN A 52 -1.08 2.44 16.89
CA ASN A 52 -0.28 3.39 16.11
C ASN A 52 1.20 2.99 15.97
N ASP A 53 1.76 2.32 16.97
CA ASP A 53 3.13 1.80 16.93
C ASP A 53 3.34 0.80 15.77
N ILE A 54 2.37 -0.08 15.53
CA ILE A 54 2.40 -1.03 14.42
C ILE A 54 2.18 -0.31 13.09
N LEU A 55 1.26 0.64 13.02
CA LEU A 55 1.02 1.40 11.78
C LEU A 55 2.29 2.12 11.30
N ILE A 56 3.01 2.75 12.23
CA ILE A 56 4.29 3.41 11.96
C ILE A 56 5.34 2.40 11.46
N GLU A 57 5.49 1.27 12.15
CA GLU A 57 6.45 0.23 11.76
C GLU A 57 6.11 -0.46 10.43
N LEU A 58 4.83 -0.54 10.07
CA LEU A 58 4.38 -1.02 8.77
C LEU A 58 4.55 0.04 7.66
N GLY A 59 4.97 1.27 7.98
CA GLY A 59 5.06 2.37 7.02
C GLY A 59 3.71 2.94 6.58
N ILE A 60 2.65 2.74 7.37
CA ILE A 60 1.33 3.32 7.16
C ILE A 60 1.26 4.67 7.88
N ILE A 61 1.87 5.67 7.25
CA ILE A 61 1.83 7.08 7.69
C ILE A 61 0.42 7.66 7.56
N GLU A 62 0.15 8.81 8.19
CA GLU A 62 -1.18 9.44 8.27
C GLU A 62 -1.89 9.54 6.91
N ASP A 63 -1.18 9.91 5.84
CA ASP A 63 -1.73 10.02 4.48
C ASP A 63 -2.21 8.69 3.85
N LEU A 64 -1.75 7.56 4.38
CA LEU A 64 -2.12 6.22 3.93
C LEU A 64 -3.17 5.58 4.85
N GLN A 65 -3.38 6.13 6.03
CA GLN A 65 -4.41 5.64 6.96
C GLN A 65 -5.81 5.85 6.39
N ILE A 66 -6.73 5.00 6.84
CA ILE A 66 -8.14 5.06 6.48
C ILE A 66 -9.02 5.08 7.72
N ASP A 67 -10.19 5.70 7.59
CA ASP A 67 -11.20 5.65 8.63
C ASP A 67 -11.67 4.21 8.83
N LYS A 68 -11.58 3.74 10.08
CA LYS A 68 -12.06 2.42 10.49
C LYS A 68 -13.38 2.55 11.25
N PRO A 69 -14.37 1.68 11.01
CA PRO A 69 -14.32 0.52 10.11
C PRO A 69 -14.44 0.90 8.62
N GLY A 70 -13.58 0.31 7.78
CA GLY A 70 -13.50 0.68 6.36
C GLY A 70 -12.47 -0.15 5.58
N LYS A 71 -12.58 -0.15 4.25
CA LYS A 71 -11.66 -0.86 3.34
C LYS A 71 -11.28 0.07 2.20
N GLU A 72 -10.00 0.12 1.86
CA GLU A 72 -9.52 0.87 0.69
C GLU A 72 -8.34 0.13 0.06
N MET A 73 -8.64 -0.74 -0.89
CA MET A 73 -7.62 -1.57 -1.53
C MET A 73 -6.63 -0.74 -2.35
N LYS A 74 -7.02 0.45 -2.84
CA LYS A 74 -6.09 1.32 -3.58
C LYS A 74 -4.91 1.75 -2.71
N ASN A 75 -5.14 1.99 -1.41
CA ASN A 75 -4.08 2.39 -0.48
C ASN A 75 -3.09 1.25 -0.21
N PHE A 76 -3.52 -0.02 -0.29
CA PHE A 76 -2.59 -1.14 -0.27
C PHE A 76 -1.62 -1.12 -1.46
N TYR A 77 -2.13 -0.89 -2.67
CA TYR A 77 -1.28 -0.81 -3.87
C TYR A 77 -0.39 0.43 -3.86
N ARG A 78 -0.89 1.56 -3.35
CA ARG A 78 -0.10 2.78 -3.15
C ARG A 78 1.05 2.53 -2.17
N TRP A 79 0.74 1.99 -0.99
CA TRP A 79 1.75 1.56 0.00
C TRP A 79 2.77 0.62 -0.64
N LYS A 80 2.33 -0.34 -1.45
CA LYS A 80 3.23 -1.26 -2.14
C LYS A 80 4.17 -0.53 -3.09
N ILE A 81 3.68 0.41 -3.89
CA ILE A 81 4.52 1.22 -4.79
C ILE A 81 5.52 2.07 -4.00
N ASP A 82 5.09 2.66 -2.89
CA ASP A 82 5.93 3.51 -2.04
C ASP A 82 6.98 2.69 -1.29
N ALA A 83 6.63 1.51 -0.77
CA ALA A 83 7.56 0.57 -0.10
C ALA A 83 8.60 -0.01 -1.07
N LEU A 84 8.25 -0.21 -2.34
CA LEU A 84 9.17 -0.61 -3.41
C LEU A 84 10.13 0.54 -3.80
N SER A 85 9.93 1.77 -3.32
CA SER A 85 10.71 2.92 -3.74
C SER A 85 12.14 2.97 -3.16
N ASP A 86 12.40 2.30 -2.03
CA ASP A 86 13.72 2.36 -1.36
C ASP A 86 14.61 1.12 -1.56
N ILE A 87 14.05 -0.07 -1.79
CA ILE A 87 14.83 -1.33 -1.93
C ILE A 87 14.70 -1.92 -3.34
N ASP A 88 13.55 -1.78 -4.00
CA ASP A 88 13.30 -2.40 -5.31
C ASP A 88 13.77 -1.56 -6.51
N ARG A 89 14.08 -0.27 -6.33
CA ARG A 89 14.74 0.49 -7.40
C ARG A 89 16.06 -0.14 -7.83
N LEU A 90 16.89 -0.64 -6.92
CA LEU A 90 18.17 -1.29 -7.25
C LEU A 90 17.97 -2.71 -7.80
N TYR A 91 17.01 -3.47 -7.27
CA TYR A 91 16.72 -4.84 -7.70
C TYR A 91 16.06 -4.89 -9.09
N LEU A 92 15.05 -4.05 -9.39
CA LEU A 92 14.47 -3.94 -10.74
C LEU A 92 15.44 -3.30 -11.76
N TYR A 93 16.31 -2.37 -11.33
CA TYR A 93 17.33 -1.73 -12.19
C TYR A 93 18.41 -2.71 -12.67
N SER A 94 18.73 -3.73 -11.86
CA SER A 94 19.68 -4.78 -12.26
C SER A 94 19.09 -5.81 -13.22
N LYS A 95 17.76 -6.01 -13.25
CA LYS A 95 17.15 -7.16 -13.96
C LYS A 95 16.46 -6.84 -15.30
N THR A 96 16.24 -5.58 -15.70
CA THR A 96 15.54 -5.32 -16.97
C THR A 96 16.03 -4.11 -17.78
N LYS A 97 16.74 -4.37 -18.90
CA LYS A 97 16.99 -3.38 -19.98
C LYS A 97 15.70 -2.94 -20.69
N HIS A 98 14.58 -3.65 -20.52
CA HIS A 98 13.34 -3.46 -21.30
C HIS A 98 12.41 -2.35 -20.75
N TRP A 99 12.36 -2.13 -19.43
CA TRP A 99 11.34 -1.26 -18.82
C TRP A 99 11.73 0.22 -18.70
N LYS A 100 13.02 0.56 -18.89
CA LYS A 100 13.50 1.96 -18.89
C LYS A 100 12.80 2.83 -19.95
N LYS A 101 12.54 2.28 -21.15
CA LYS A 101 11.87 3.01 -22.24
C LYS A 101 10.38 3.26 -21.97
N ILE A 102 9.72 2.34 -21.28
CA ILE A 102 8.27 2.41 -21.03
C ILE A 102 7.96 3.39 -19.90
N LEU A 103 8.80 3.40 -18.85
CA LEU A 103 8.58 4.25 -17.68
C LEU A 103 8.89 5.73 -17.97
N HIS A 104 10.02 6.04 -18.63
CA HIS A 104 10.34 7.41 -19.03
C HIS A 104 9.32 8.00 -20.00
N LYS A 105 8.77 7.18 -20.91
CA LYS A 105 7.73 7.61 -21.86
C LYS A 105 6.41 7.92 -21.15
N LYS A 106 6.03 7.16 -20.12
CA LYS A 106 4.79 7.39 -19.38
C LYS A 106 4.85 8.57 -18.42
N ILE A 107 5.98 8.79 -17.75
CA ILE A 107 6.17 9.93 -16.84
C ILE A 107 6.20 11.24 -17.65
N SER A 108 6.94 11.29 -18.76
CA SER A 108 6.97 12.46 -19.66
C SER A 108 5.62 12.79 -20.32
N MET A 109 4.73 11.79 -20.49
CA MET A 109 3.38 12.00 -21.03
C MET A 109 2.37 12.45 -19.98
N ALA A 110 2.62 12.24 -18.68
CA ALA A 110 1.69 12.62 -17.62
C ALA A 110 1.80 14.11 -17.24
N ASP A 111 2.99 14.69 -17.33
CA ASP A 111 3.22 16.10 -16.98
C ASP A 111 2.69 17.11 -18.03
N HIS A 112 2.30 16.66 -19.23
CA HIS A 112 1.91 17.54 -20.35
C HIS A 112 0.42 17.58 -20.70
N TYR A 113 -0.45 16.91 -19.93
CA TYR A 113 -1.89 16.88 -20.25
C TYR A 113 -2.76 17.30 -19.06
N ILE A 114 -3.52 18.40 -19.24
CA ILE A 114 -4.61 18.80 -18.34
C ILE A 114 -5.93 18.28 -18.92
N PHE A 115 -6.72 17.60 -18.09
CA PHE A 115 -7.99 17.01 -18.48
C PHE A 115 -9.06 18.11 -18.68
N SER A 116 -9.60 18.23 -19.91
CA SER A 116 -10.70 19.15 -20.21
C SER A 116 -12.05 18.48 -19.90
N PRO A 117 -12.87 19.01 -18.96
CA PRO A 117 -14.07 18.31 -18.51
C PRO A 117 -15.22 18.35 -19.51
N LYS A 118 -15.16 19.22 -20.55
CA LYS A 118 -16.29 19.42 -21.46
C LYS A 118 -16.37 18.41 -22.60
N ASN A 119 -15.26 17.78 -23.01
CA ASN A 119 -15.23 16.89 -24.19
C ASN A 119 -14.57 15.52 -23.95
N LEU A 120 -14.33 15.10 -22.70
CA LEU A 120 -13.79 13.76 -22.35
C LEU A 120 -12.60 13.29 -23.22
N THR A 121 -11.74 14.22 -23.69
CA THR A 121 -10.55 13.92 -24.48
C THR A 121 -9.37 14.77 -24.02
N LEU A 122 -8.18 14.16 -24.03
CA LEU A 122 -6.90 14.76 -23.66
C LEU A 122 -6.36 15.61 -24.82
N TYR A 123 -6.27 16.92 -24.65
CA TYR A 123 -5.68 17.82 -25.65
C TYR A 123 -4.21 18.12 -25.32
N ASN A 124 -3.37 18.11 -26.35
CA ASN A 124 -1.94 18.38 -26.27
C ASN A 124 -1.70 19.88 -26.54
N HIS A 125 -1.06 20.61 -25.64
CA HIS A 125 -0.96 22.09 -25.71
C HIS A 125 0.12 22.62 -26.68
N ASN A 126 0.59 21.80 -27.62
CA ASN A 126 1.64 22.16 -28.59
C ASN A 126 1.19 21.95 -30.04
N LYS A 127 0.08 22.59 -30.43
CA LYS A 127 -0.19 22.91 -31.83
C LYS A 127 -1.06 24.15 -31.98
#